data_AF-A0A1X1BZ30-F1
#
_entry.id   AF-A0A1X1BZ30-F1
#
_cell.length_a   1.000
_cell.length_b   1.000
_cell.length_c   1.000
_cell.angle_alpha   90.00
_cell.angle_beta   90.00
_cell.angle_gamma   90.00
#
_symmetry.space_group_name_H-M   'P 1'
#
loop_
_entity.id
_entity.type
_entity.pdbx_description
1 polymer ?
#
loop_
_entity_poly.entity_id
_entity_poly.type
_entity_poly.pdbx_seq_one_letter_code
_entity_poly.pdbx_strand_id
1 'polypeptide(L)'
;MKATIQAICYKISQHSEIHKSSLTRSQILEVIAAFLGYKSYAAMLQEEKNPGQDYVLSDAEFIILNPAQGRYRAKHFKMSDTAIDLCISELKEGLTAPAWLSIDDFYDDNQVGFLERIQDEIFSSDDIVNSNAEFEDLPYLNQKITVSGNLWKATHDWSIEDTGTLQGGYSSDGDRLFNGDSFDVTAKFAFAKAGRAGLIFLEDDSHCVLNANEDWYDPELFLTTE
;
A
#
# COMPACT_ATOMS: atom_id res chain seq x y z
N MET A 1 -20.65 -4.60 0.04
CA MET A 1 -20.18 -3.23 0.36
C MET A 1 -21.28 -2.15 0.18
N LYS A 2 -22.27 -2.35 -0.69
CA LYS A 2 -23.45 -1.45 -0.87
C LYS A 2 -24.04 -0.80 0.40
N ALA A 3 -24.37 -1.57 1.44
CA ALA A 3 -25.06 -1.06 2.64
C ALA A 3 -24.20 -0.05 3.41
N THR A 4 -22.90 -0.34 3.54
CA THR A 4 -21.90 0.56 4.15
C THR A 4 -21.86 1.89 3.41
N ILE A 5 -21.75 1.88 2.07
CA ILE A 5 -21.73 3.11 1.27
C ILE A 5 -23.03 3.92 1.39
N GLN A 6 -24.18 3.24 1.48
CA GLN A 6 -25.45 3.91 1.70
C GLN A 6 -25.54 4.56 3.09
N ALA A 7 -24.99 3.92 4.13
CA ALA A 7 -24.90 4.48 5.47
C ALA A 7 -23.97 5.70 5.52
N ILE A 8 -22.79 5.63 4.89
CA ILE A 8 -21.86 6.77 4.75
C ILE A 8 -22.54 7.94 4.03
N CYS A 9 -23.17 7.69 2.88
CA CYS A 9 -23.91 8.72 2.15
C CYS A 9 -25.02 9.34 3.00
N TYR A 10 -25.74 8.51 3.77
CA TYR A 10 -26.75 9.01 4.69
C TYR A 10 -26.12 9.95 5.73
N LYS A 11 -25.04 9.54 6.41
CA LYS A 11 -24.33 10.36 7.41
C LYS A 11 -23.86 11.69 6.81
N ILE A 12 -23.20 11.67 5.64
CA ILE A 12 -22.81 12.88 4.89
C ILE A 12 -24.02 13.79 4.62
N SER A 13 -25.15 13.22 4.20
CA SER A 13 -26.36 14.01 3.89
C SER A 13 -27.02 14.67 5.10
N GLN A 14 -26.68 14.25 6.32
CA GLN A 14 -27.20 14.83 7.56
C GLN A 14 -26.34 15.99 8.08
N HIS A 15 -25.10 16.15 7.59
CA HIS A 15 -24.25 17.27 7.98
C HIS A 15 -24.80 18.60 7.48
N SER A 16 -24.67 19.64 8.30
CA SER A 16 -25.34 20.93 8.08
C SER A 16 -24.91 21.62 6.77
N GLU A 17 -23.66 21.41 6.39
CA GLU A 17 -22.96 21.90 5.21
C GLU A 17 -23.58 21.31 3.93
N ILE A 18 -24.02 20.06 4.00
CA ILE A 18 -24.64 19.33 2.90
C ILE A 18 -26.15 19.53 2.91
N HIS A 19 -26.78 19.45 4.09
CA HIS A 19 -28.23 19.57 4.24
C HIS A 19 -28.78 20.91 3.76
N LYS A 20 -28.00 21.99 3.92
CA LYS A 20 -28.34 23.35 3.44
C LYS A 20 -27.97 23.59 1.97
N SER A 21 -27.31 22.62 1.32
CA SER A 21 -26.90 22.70 -0.08
C SER A 21 -27.99 22.14 -1.01
N SER A 22 -27.82 22.32 -2.33
CA SER A 22 -28.67 21.70 -3.35
C SER A 22 -28.25 20.27 -3.71
N LEU A 23 -27.28 19.68 -2.99
CA LEU A 23 -26.76 18.36 -3.30
C LEU A 23 -27.75 17.26 -2.95
N THR A 24 -28.00 16.39 -3.93
CA THR A 24 -28.83 15.21 -3.74
C THR A 24 -28.00 14.04 -3.23
N ARG A 25 -28.64 13.07 -2.55
CA ARG A 25 -27.98 11.81 -2.16
C ARG A 25 -27.37 11.07 -3.35
N SER A 26 -28.00 11.12 -4.52
CA SER A 26 -27.46 10.50 -5.72
C SER A 26 -26.11 11.10 -6.15
N GLN A 27 -25.94 12.42 -6.02
CA GLN A 27 -24.69 13.09 -6.34
C GLN A 27 -23.60 12.76 -5.31
N ILE A 28 -23.96 12.66 -4.03
CA ILE A 28 -23.04 12.22 -2.97
C ILE A 28 -22.55 10.79 -3.24
N LEU A 29 -23.45 9.87 -3.61
CA LEU A 29 -23.08 8.50 -3.98
C LEU A 29 -22.13 8.46 -5.19
N GLU A 30 -22.36 9.30 -6.20
CA GLU A 30 -21.46 9.41 -7.36
C GLU A 30 -20.07 9.92 -6.97
N VAL A 31 -19.99 10.85 -6.00
CA VAL A 31 -18.71 11.35 -5.46
C VAL A 31 -17.99 10.28 -4.64
N ILE A 32 -18.70 9.57 -3.76
CA ILE A 32 -18.15 8.43 -3.01
C ILE A 32 -17.61 7.37 -3.96
N ALA A 33 -18.39 6.96 -4.96
CA ALA A 33 -17.95 6.00 -5.95
C ALA A 33 -16.70 6.46 -6.70
N ALA A 34 -16.60 7.75 -7.01
CA ALA A 34 -15.42 8.36 -7.63
C ALA A 34 -14.19 8.32 -6.72
N PHE A 35 -14.34 8.58 -5.41
CA PHE A 35 -13.25 8.38 -4.43
C PHE A 35 -12.82 6.92 -4.31
N LEU A 36 -13.69 5.96 -4.62
CA LEU A 36 -13.35 4.55 -4.66
C LEU A 36 -12.82 4.10 -6.03
N GLY A 37 -12.57 5.03 -6.97
CA GLY A 37 -12.02 4.76 -8.29
C GLY A 37 -13.06 4.40 -9.37
N TYR A 38 -14.35 4.36 -9.03
CA TYR A 38 -15.40 4.00 -9.98
C TYR A 38 -15.90 5.19 -10.79
N LYS A 39 -16.23 4.95 -12.06
CA LYS A 39 -16.83 5.99 -12.93
C LYS A 39 -18.24 6.39 -12.48
N SER A 40 -18.97 5.51 -11.80
CA SER A 40 -20.30 5.82 -11.24
C SER A 40 -20.64 4.87 -10.11
N TYR A 41 -21.65 5.21 -9.29
CA TYR A 41 -22.14 4.31 -8.26
C TYR A 41 -22.75 3.04 -8.85
N ALA A 42 -23.41 3.14 -10.00
CA ALA A 42 -23.93 1.97 -10.72
C ALA A 42 -22.80 1.02 -11.18
N ALA A 43 -21.67 1.56 -11.64
CA ALA A 43 -20.51 0.74 -12.02
C ALA A 43 -19.92 0.00 -10.81
N MET A 44 -19.84 0.64 -9.65
CA MET A 44 -19.42 0.00 -8.40
C MET A 44 -20.35 -1.17 -8.03
N LEU A 45 -21.67 -0.96 -8.09
CA LEU A 45 -22.64 -2.03 -7.80
C LEU A 45 -22.64 -3.16 -8.82
N GLN A 46 -22.23 -2.88 -10.06
CA GLN A 46 -22.12 -3.89 -11.10
C GLN A 46 -20.87 -4.76 -10.88
N GLU A 47 -19.75 -4.15 -10.48
CA GLU A 47 -18.52 -4.87 -10.15
C GLU A 47 -18.71 -5.77 -8.93
N GLU A 48 -19.36 -5.29 -7.86
CA GLU A 48 -19.71 -6.09 -6.67
C GLU A 48 -20.54 -7.36 -6.98
N LYS A 49 -21.18 -7.45 -8.15
CA LYS A 49 -21.99 -8.60 -8.57
C LYS A 49 -21.28 -9.50 -9.56
N ASN A 50 -20.07 -9.15 -9.99
CA ASN A 50 -19.37 -9.91 -11.02
C ASN A 50 -18.84 -11.23 -10.41
N PRO A 51 -19.35 -12.40 -10.83
CA PRO A 51 -18.92 -13.68 -10.28
C PRO A 51 -17.49 -14.07 -10.70
N GLY A 52 -16.88 -13.36 -11.64
CA GLY A 52 -15.51 -13.60 -12.12
C GLY A 52 -14.43 -12.83 -11.36
N GLN A 53 -14.75 -12.15 -10.26
CA GLN A 53 -13.76 -11.56 -9.37
C GLN A 53 -13.54 -12.47 -8.17
N ASP A 54 -12.27 -12.70 -7.83
CA ASP A 54 -11.90 -13.48 -6.65
C ASP A 54 -12.27 -12.74 -5.36
N TYR A 55 -12.18 -11.41 -5.38
CA TYR A 55 -12.44 -10.54 -4.24
C TYR A 55 -13.29 -9.33 -4.61
N VAL A 56 -14.22 -8.98 -3.73
CA VAL A 56 -15.02 -7.75 -3.83
C VAL A 56 -14.51 -6.71 -2.84
N LEU A 57 -14.90 -5.44 -3.02
CA LEU A 57 -14.41 -4.33 -2.18
C LEU A 57 -14.66 -4.52 -0.66
N SER A 58 -15.65 -5.32 -0.25
CA SER A 58 -15.85 -5.64 1.18
C SER A 58 -14.81 -6.57 1.78
N ASP A 59 -14.04 -7.27 0.95
CA ASP A 59 -13.00 -8.20 1.37
C ASP A 59 -11.64 -7.49 1.53
N ALA A 60 -11.56 -6.20 1.17
CA ALA A 60 -10.35 -5.43 1.24
C ALA A 60 -9.81 -5.35 2.68
N GLU A 61 -8.51 -5.57 2.84
CA GLU A 61 -7.76 -5.32 4.07
C GLU A 61 -7.32 -3.85 4.15
N PHE A 62 -7.04 -3.26 2.99
CA PHE A 62 -6.58 -1.88 2.84
C PHE A 62 -7.34 -1.19 1.72
N ILE A 63 -7.62 0.11 1.88
CA ILE A 63 -8.28 0.91 0.83
C ILE A 63 -7.44 2.14 0.53
N ILE A 64 -7.08 2.35 -0.73
CA ILE A 64 -6.44 3.60 -1.17
C ILE A 64 -7.43 4.36 -2.04
N LEU A 65 -7.96 5.45 -1.50
CA LEU A 65 -8.91 6.30 -2.19
C LEU A 65 -8.26 6.96 -3.41
N ASN A 66 -9.08 7.43 -4.36
CA ASN A 66 -8.69 8.21 -5.53
C ASN A 66 -9.14 9.67 -5.36
N PRO A 67 -8.38 10.53 -4.64
CA PRO A 67 -8.78 11.91 -4.44
C PRO A 67 -8.92 12.69 -5.74
N ALA A 68 -8.09 12.42 -6.75
CA ALA A 68 -8.15 13.11 -8.03
C ALA A 68 -9.53 12.92 -8.69
N GLN A 69 -9.99 11.67 -8.79
CA GLN A 69 -11.29 11.34 -9.38
C GLN A 69 -12.46 11.80 -8.49
N GLY A 70 -12.37 11.62 -7.18
CA GLY A 70 -13.36 12.09 -6.21
C GLY A 70 -13.56 13.61 -6.26
N ARG A 71 -12.47 14.37 -6.19
CA ARG A 71 -12.50 15.85 -6.28
C ARG A 71 -13.00 16.33 -7.64
N TYR A 72 -12.58 15.67 -8.73
CA TYR A 72 -13.10 15.99 -10.06
C TYR A 72 -14.63 15.84 -10.12
N ARG A 73 -15.16 14.72 -9.61
CA ARG A 73 -16.60 14.49 -9.58
C ARG A 73 -17.33 15.46 -8.67
N ALA A 74 -16.77 15.77 -7.50
CA ALA A 74 -17.38 16.70 -6.56
C ALA A 74 -17.47 18.12 -7.15
N LYS A 75 -16.41 18.57 -7.83
CA LYS A 75 -16.40 19.85 -8.55
C LYS A 75 -17.45 19.91 -9.66
N HIS A 76 -17.70 18.80 -10.36
CA HIS A 76 -18.76 18.73 -11.36
C HIS A 76 -20.15 19.03 -10.77
N PHE A 77 -20.38 18.67 -9.49
CA PHE A 77 -21.61 18.99 -8.76
C PHE A 77 -21.52 20.30 -7.95
N LYS A 78 -20.45 21.08 -8.13
CA LYS A 78 -20.20 22.34 -7.43
C LYS A 78 -20.18 22.18 -5.89
N MET A 79 -19.69 21.04 -5.40
CA MET A 79 -19.45 20.85 -3.96
C MET A 79 -18.33 21.80 -3.50
N SER A 80 -18.49 22.39 -2.31
CA SER A 80 -17.44 23.18 -1.66
C SER A 80 -16.30 22.28 -1.17
N ASP A 81 -15.12 22.86 -0.95
CA ASP A 81 -13.98 22.10 -0.41
C ASP A 81 -14.30 21.50 0.96
N THR A 82 -15.00 22.22 1.83
CA THR A 82 -15.49 21.69 3.13
C THR A 82 -16.39 20.46 2.97
N ALA A 83 -17.27 20.46 1.97
CA ALA A 83 -18.13 19.31 1.69
C ALA A 83 -17.33 18.11 1.15
N ILE A 84 -16.26 18.37 0.40
CA ILE A 84 -15.35 17.36 -0.12
C ILE A 84 -14.54 16.73 1.02
N ASP A 85 -13.97 17.54 1.89
CA ASP A 85 -13.17 17.07 3.03
C ASP A 85 -14.04 16.30 4.02
N LEU A 86 -15.30 16.72 4.20
CA LEU A 86 -16.29 15.94 4.94
C LEU A 86 -16.51 14.56 4.30
N CYS A 87 -16.68 14.47 2.98
CA CYS A 87 -16.84 13.18 2.30
C CYS A 87 -15.64 12.27 2.55
N ILE A 88 -14.42 12.83 2.51
CA ILE A 88 -13.19 12.08 2.78
C ILE A 88 -13.17 11.58 4.23
N SER A 89 -13.46 12.44 5.20
CA SER A 89 -13.49 12.08 6.62
C SER A 89 -14.49 10.95 6.88
N GLU A 90 -15.70 11.10 6.36
CA GLU A 90 -16.78 10.13 6.52
C GLU A 90 -16.51 8.81 5.80
N LEU A 91 -15.74 8.83 4.70
CA LEU A 91 -15.25 7.61 4.07
C LEU A 91 -14.21 6.91 4.94
N LYS A 92 -13.21 7.64 5.44
CA LYS A 92 -12.16 7.06 6.31
C LYS A 92 -12.75 6.44 7.59
N GLU A 93 -13.77 7.07 8.17
CA GLU A 93 -14.43 6.57 9.38
C GLU A 93 -15.44 5.43 9.11
N GLY A 94 -16.12 5.47 7.98
CA GLY A 94 -17.28 4.60 7.72
C GLY A 94 -16.97 3.34 6.93
N LEU A 95 -15.80 3.26 6.27
CA LEU A 95 -15.37 2.05 5.57
C LEU A 95 -14.97 0.95 6.58
N THR A 96 -15.10 -0.30 6.16
CA THR A 96 -14.78 -1.47 7.00
C THR A 96 -13.29 -1.73 7.14
N ALA A 97 -12.50 -1.18 6.22
CA ALA A 97 -11.05 -1.28 6.18
C ALA A 97 -10.43 0.12 6.27
N PRO A 98 -9.22 0.25 6.84
CA PRO A 98 -8.50 1.51 6.90
C PRO A 98 -8.28 2.08 5.50
N ALA A 99 -8.36 3.41 5.40
CA ALA A 99 -8.32 4.11 4.13
C ALA A 99 -7.28 5.23 4.07
N TRP A 100 -6.50 5.25 2.99
CA TRP A 100 -5.47 6.24 2.69
C TRP A 100 -5.85 7.11 1.50
N LEU A 101 -5.25 8.29 1.42
CA LEU A 101 -5.49 9.24 0.33
C LEU A 101 -4.42 9.18 -0.76
N SER A 102 -3.28 8.57 -0.46
CA SER A 102 -2.18 8.40 -1.39
C SER A 102 -1.55 7.02 -1.20
N ILE A 103 -0.80 6.59 -2.22
CA ILE A 103 0.00 5.38 -2.16
C ILE A 103 1.19 5.58 -1.20
N ASP A 104 1.74 6.79 -1.15
CA ASP A 104 2.88 7.13 -0.29
C ASP A 104 2.49 7.04 1.20
N ASP A 105 1.36 7.63 1.60
CA ASP A 105 0.88 7.53 3.00
C ASP A 105 0.56 6.08 3.38
N PHE A 106 -0.01 5.32 2.45
CA PHE A 106 -0.28 3.90 2.66
C PHE A 106 1.01 3.11 2.86
N TYR A 107 2.02 3.38 2.04
CA TYR A 107 3.31 2.70 2.14
C TYR A 107 4.03 3.04 3.44
N ASP A 108 4.14 4.34 3.78
CA ASP A 108 4.84 4.80 4.98
C ASP A 108 4.25 4.20 6.26
N ASP A 109 2.92 4.15 6.36
CA ASP A 109 2.20 3.60 7.52
C ASP A 109 2.31 2.07 7.65
N ASN A 110 2.58 1.34 6.56
CA ASN A 110 2.47 -0.13 6.54
C ASN A 110 3.76 -0.89 6.19
N GLN A 111 4.80 -0.24 5.67
CA GLN A 111 6.02 -0.90 5.17
C GLN A 111 6.66 -1.83 6.21
N VAL A 112 6.74 -1.40 7.47
CA VAL A 112 7.31 -2.22 8.56
C VAL A 112 6.44 -3.45 8.82
N GLY A 113 5.12 -3.27 8.87
CA GLY A 113 4.20 -4.39 9.04
C GLY A 113 4.22 -5.38 7.88
N PHE A 114 4.50 -4.94 6.65
CA PHE A 114 4.69 -5.86 5.53
C PHE A 114 6.01 -6.64 5.65
N LEU A 115 7.11 -5.98 6.04
CA LEU A 115 8.38 -6.66 6.32
C LEU A 115 8.27 -7.68 7.45
N GLU A 116 7.56 -7.35 8.53
CA GLU A 116 7.30 -8.29 9.65
C GLU A 116 6.57 -9.56 9.19
N ARG A 117 5.66 -9.44 8.21
CA ARG A 117 4.90 -10.59 7.67
C ARG A 117 5.76 -11.51 6.81
N ILE A 118 6.83 -11.00 6.18
CA ILE A 118 7.75 -11.79 5.34
C ILE A 118 9.13 -11.99 6.00
N GLN A 119 9.28 -11.67 7.29
CA GLN A 119 10.58 -11.69 7.98
C GLN A 119 11.22 -13.08 8.02
N ASP A 120 10.40 -14.13 8.13
CA ASP A 120 10.90 -15.50 8.17
C ASP A 120 11.59 -15.87 6.86
N GLU A 121 11.09 -15.39 5.72
CA GLU A 121 11.74 -15.56 4.41
C GLU A 121 13.06 -14.78 4.36
N ILE A 122 13.06 -13.53 4.84
CA ILE A 122 14.26 -12.67 4.87
C ILE A 122 15.39 -13.36 5.66
N PHE A 123 15.11 -13.73 6.91
CA PHE A 123 16.13 -14.24 7.84
C PHE A 123 16.48 -15.73 7.65
N SER A 124 15.70 -16.47 6.86
CA SER A 124 16.06 -17.82 6.42
C SER A 124 16.81 -17.87 5.09
N SER A 125 17.04 -16.72 4.44
CA SER A 125 17.81 -16.65 3.19
C SER A 125 19.24 -17.17 3.36
N ASP A 126 19.73 -17.86 2.33
CA ASP A 126 21.11 -18.38 2.32
C ASP A 126 22.13 -17.27 2.50
N ASP A 127 21.86 -16.07 1.97
CA ASP A 127 22.73 -14.90 2.10
C ASP A 127 22.92 -14.48 3.56
N ILE A 128 21.82 -14.37 4.33
CA ILE A 128 21.90 -14.07 5.78
C ILE A 128 22.56 -15.22 6.53
N VAL A 129 22.13 -16.46 6.30
CA VAL A 129 22.66 -17.63 7.02
C VAL A 129 24.18 -17.78 6.82
N ASN A 130 24.71 -17.42 5.65
CA ASN A 130 26.12 -17.53 5.32
C ASN A 130 26.95 -16.28 5.65
N SER A 131 26.33 -15.15 6.02
CA SER A 131 27.03 -13.89 6.38
C SER A 131 27.71 -13.90 7.75
N ASN A 132 27.27 -14.81 8.64
CA ASN A 132 27.72 -14.90 10.04
C ASN A 132 27.60 -13.58 10.83
N ALA A 133 26.76 -12.63 10.37
CA ALA A 133 26.37 -11.44 11.10
C ALA A 133 25.05 -11.68 11.86
N GLU A 134 24.85 -10.95 12.96
CA GLU A 134 23.58 -10.94 13.69
C GLU A 134 22.72 -9.77 13.20
N PHE A 135 21.46 -10.04 12.87
CA PHE A 135 20.52 -9.02 12.42
C PHE A 135 19.42 -8.86 13.46
N GLU A 136 19.42 -7.71 14.15
CA GLU A 136 18.40 -7.38 15.16
C GLU A 136 17.21 -6.61 14.54
N ASP A 137 17.44 -5.96 13.40
CA ASP A 137 16.49 -5.07 12.74
C ASP A 137 16.00 -5.63 11.39
N LEU A 138 14.81 -5.20 10.99
CA LEU A 138 14.30 -5.40 9.63
C LEU A 138 15.01 -4.48 8.63
N PRO A 139 14.96 -4.79 7.32
CA PRO A 139 15.50 -3.91 6.28
C PRO A 139 15.00 -2.47 6.38
N TYR A 140 15.92 -1.52 6.24
CA TYR A 140 15.60 -0.11 6.08
C TYR A 140 15.34 0.20 4.60
N LEU A 141 14.10 0.57 4.26
CA LEU A 141 13.70 0.88 2.89
C LEU A 141 13.79 2.39 2.62
N ASN A 142 14.22 2.76 1.41
CA ASN A 142 14.57 4.13 1.04
C ASN A 142 13.36 5.00 0.67
N GLN A 143 12.15 4.45 0.68
CA GLN A 143 10.91 5.12 0.30
C GLN A 143 10.92 5.63 -1.15
N LYS A 144 11.64 4.94 -2.04
CA LYS A 144 11.70 5.23 -3.48
C LYS A 144 10.85 4.23 -4.24
N ILE A 145 9.56 4.25 -3.94
CA ILE A 145 8.64 3.22 -4.39
C ILE A 145 8.44 3.22 -5.90
N THR A 146 8.36 2.03 -6.46
CA THR A 146 7.91 1.75 -7.83
C THR A 146 6.67 0.89 -7.74
N VAL A 147 5.64 1.21 -8.54
CA VAL A 147 4.38 0.46 -8.53
C VAL A 147 4.17 -0.25 -9.85
N SER A 148 3.56 -1.44 -9.83
CA SER A 148 3.35 -2.25 -11.04
C SER A 148 2.39 -1.63 -12.07
N GLY A 149 1.65 -0.59 -11.68
CA GLY A 149 0.78 0.16 -12.58
C GLY A 149 -0.20 1.07 -11.84
N ASN A 150 -1.22 1.55 -12.57
CA ASN A 150 -2.26 2.38 -11.99
C ASN A 150 -3.21 1.53 -11.12
N LEU A 151 -3.12 1.73 -9.80
CA LEU A 151 -3.89 1.01 -8.79
C LEU A 151 -5.39 0.91 -9.12
N TRP A 152 -6.05 2.02 -9.46
CA TRP A 152 -7.49 2.05 -9.66
C TRP A 152 -7.93 1.48 -11.02
N LYS A 153 -6.98 1.17 -11.91
CA LYS A 153 -7.24 0.48 -13.19
C LYS A 153 -6.89 -1.01 -13.14
N ALA A 154 -5.99 -1.41 -12.25
CA ALA A 154 -5.68 -2.81 -12.01
C ALA A 154 -6.95 -3.60 -11.65
N THR A 155 -6.95 -4.90 -11.99
CA THR A 155 -8.14 -5.75 -11.91
C THR A 155 -7.97 -7.01 -11.08
N HIS A 156 -6.75 -7.56 -10.99
CA HIS A 156 -6.48 -8.82 -10.30
C HIS A 156 -5.35 -8.65 -9.30
N ASP A 157 -4.19 -8.18 -9.76
CA ASP A 157 -2.99 -7.97 -8.95
C ASP A 157 -2.49 -6.52 -9.01
N TRP A 158 -1.72 -6.14 -7.99
CA TRP A 158 -0.96 -4.91 -7.94
C TRP A 158 0.20 -5.04 -6.95
N SER A 159 1.32 -4.36 -7.17
CA SER A 159 2.47 -4.42 -6.26
C SER A 159 3.17 -3.08 -6.09
N ILE A 160 3.85 -2.96 -4.95
CA ILE A 160 4.80 -1.90 -4.62
C ILE A 160 6.17 -2.55 -4.46
N GLU A 161 7.19 -1.94 -5.05
CA GLU A 161 8.59 -2.33 -4.93
C GLU A 161 9.37 -1.15 -4.35
N ASP A 162 10.30 -1.42 -3.44
CA ASP A 162 11.23 -0.43 -2.90
C ASP A 162 12.61 -1.05 -2.70
N THR A 163 13.62 -0.19 -2.62
CA THR A 163 15.01 -0.59 -2.41
C THR A 163 15.47 -0.08 -1.06
N GLY A 164 16.43 -0.75 -0.46
CA GLY A 164 16.87 -0.44 0.89
C GLY A 164 18.21 -1.07 1.23
N THR A 165 18.51 -1.08 2.50
CA THR A 165 19.70 -1.73 3.05
C THR A 165 19.34 -2.49 4.32
N LEU A 166 20.02 -3.60 4.56
CA LEU A 166 19.99 -4.31 5.83
C LEU A 166 21.43 -4.36 6.37
N GLN A 167 21.62 -3.97 7.63
CA GLN A 167 22.91 -3.99 8.30
C GLN A 167 22.87 -4.89 9.52
N GLY A 168 23.84 -5.78 9.61
CA GLY A 168 24.05 -6.70 10.72
C GLY A 168 25.17 -6.24 11.64
N GLY A 169 25.15 -6.73 12.86
CA GLY A 169 26.18 -6.52 13.86
C GLY A 169 27.19 -7.66 13.90
N TYR A 170 28.40 -7.34 14.36
CA TYR A 170 29.37 -8.33 14.78
C TYR A 170 28.96 -8.94 16.13
N SER A 171 28.77 -10.26 16.17
CA SER A 171 28.57 -11.00 17.42
C SER A 171 29.91 -11.25 18.11
N SER A 172 30.10 -10.75 19.33
CA SER A 172 31.30 -11.04 20.13
C SER A 172 31.38 -12.49 20.62
N ASP A 173 30.25 -13.19 20.58
CA ASP A 173 30.06 -14.49 21.21
C ASP A 173 30.00 -15.64 20.18
N GLY A 174 30.08 -15.31 18.88
CA GLY A 174 30.06 -16.27 17.78
C GLY A 174 31.42 -16.87 17.48
N ASP A 175 31.47 -18.21 17.32
CA ASP A 175 32.67 -18.95 16.87
C ASP A 175 32.96 -18.80 15.36
N ARG A 176 32.16 -18.00 14.64
CA ARG A 176 32.23 -17.87 13.17
C ARG A 176 32.93 -16.57 12.77
N LEU A 177 33.71 -16.65 11.69
CA LEU A 177 34.40 -15.48 11.12
C LEU A 177 33.37 -14.59 10.42
N PHE A 178 33.34 -13.31 10.80
CA PHE A 178 32.49 -12.26 10.21
C PHE A 178 32.87 -12.03 8.74
N ASN A 179 31.90 -12.16 7.83
CA ASN A 179 32.14 -12.08 6.37
C ASN A 179 31.19 -11.14 5.63
N GLY A 180 30.76 -10.08 6.30
CA GLY A 180 29.93 -9.01 5.76
C GLY A 180 28.74 -8.70 6.67
N ASP A 181 28.45 -7.42 6.85
CA ASP A 181 27.30 -6.92 7.61
C ASP A 181 26.18 -6.36 6.74
N SER A 182 26.47 -5.99 5.50
CA SER A 182 25.59 -5.10 4.74
C SER A 182 25.02 -5.79 3.50
N PHE A 183 23.71 -5.65 3.32
CA PHE A 183 22.98 -6.13 2.15
C PHE A 183 22.24 -4.98 1.47
N ASP A 184 22.30 -4.94 0.15
CA ASP A 184 21.35 -4.19 -0.66
C ASP A 184 20.04 -4.98 -0.74
N VAL A 185 18.93 -4.30 -0.46
CA VAL A 185 17.61 -4.90 -0.33
C VAL A 185 16.73 -4.44 -1.49
N THR A 186 15.99 -5.37 -2.09
CA THR A 186 14.84 -5.06 -2.95
C THR A 186 13.61 -5.78 -2.41
N ALA A 187 12.70 -5.02 -1.82
CA ALA A 187 11.44 -5.55 -1.29
C ALA A 187 10.32 -5.36 -2.31
N LYS A 188 9.51 -6.41 -2.49
CA LYS A 188 8.29 -6.38 -3.28
C LYS A 188 7.11 -6.82 -2.43
N PHE A 189 6.12 -5.95 -2.32
CA PHE A 189 4.85 -6.19 -1.65
C PHE A 189 3.75 -6.39 -2.68
N ALA A 190 3.21 -7.59 -2.74
CA ALA A 190 2.16 -8.00 -3.68
C ALA A 190 0.78 -7.97 -3.03
N PHE A 191 -0.23 -7.60 -3.83
CA PHE A 191 -1.60 -7.46 -3.38
C PHE A 191 -2.59 -8.00 -4.40
N ALA A 192 -3.62 -8.71 -3.93
CA ALA A 192 -4.81 -8.98 -4.73
C ALA A 192 -5.73 -7.75 -4.72
N LYS A 193 -6.44 -7.54 -5.83
CA LYS A 193 -7.40 -6.45 -6.00
C LYS A 193 -8.78 -6.84 -5.45
N ALA A 194 -9.19 -6.13 -4.41
CA ALA A 194 -10.56 -6.15 -3.89
C ALA A 194 -11.34 -4.95 -4.46
N GLY A 195 -11.88 -5.11 -5.66
CA GLY A 195 -12.43 -4.00 -6.45
C GLY A 195 -11.38 -2.95 -6.83
N ARG A 196 -11.81 -1.72 -7.15
CA ARG A 196 -10.90 -0.67 -7.67
C ARG A 196 -9.93 -0.10 -6.64
N ALA A 197 -10.39 0.24 -5.44
CA ALA A 197 -9.58 0.89 -4.41
C ALA A 197 -9.04 -0.06 -3.33
N GLY A 198 -9.59 -1.28 -3.24
CA GLY A 198 -9.24 -2.24 -2.20
C GLY A 198 -8.04 -3.11 -2.56
N LEU A 199 -7.29 -3.50 -1.53
CA LEU A 199 -6.13 -4.38 -1.59
C LEU A 199 -6.22 -5.44 -0.47
N ILE A 200 -5.71 -6.62 -0.75
CA ILE A 200 -5.49 -7.72 0.20
C ILE A 200 -4.02 -8.10 0.06
N PHE A 201 -3.27 -8.15 1.16
CA PHE A 201 -1.84 -8.46 1.09
C PHE A 201 -1.62 -9.94 0.78
N LEU A 202 -0.71 -10.22 -0.14
CA LEU A 202 -0.34 -11.57 -0.55
C LEU A 202 1.05 -11.87 -0.01
N GLU A 203 1.11 -12.51 1.17
CA GLU A 203 2.38 -12.91 1.81
C GLU A 203 3.21 -13.79 0.87
N ASP A 204 2.61 -14.85 0.32
CA ASP A 204 3.30 -15.83 -0.53
C ASP A 204 3.85 -15.26 -1.85
N ASP A 205 3.31 -14.12 -2.32
CA ASP A 205 3.76 -13.44 -3.54
C ASP A 205 4.67 -12.23 -3.25
N SER A 206 4.78 -11.85 -1.97
CA SER A 206 5.64 -10.79 -1.49
C SER A 206 7.00 -11.37 -1.11
N HIS A 207 8.07 -10.66 -1.42
CA HIS A 207 9.41 -11.16 -1.18
C HIS A 207 10.39 -10.02 -0.97
N CYS A 208 11.54 -10.37 -0.41
CA CYS A 208 12.61 -9.43 -0.14
C CYS A 208 13.92 -10.07 -0.59
N VAL A 209 14.48 -9.55 -1.68
CA VAL A 209 15.75 -10.04 -2.23
C VAL A 209 16.87 -9.28 -1.56
N LEU A 210 17.84 -10.03 -1.03
CA LEU A 210 19.06 -9.51 -0.45
C LEU A 210 20.19 -9.72 -1.45
N ASN A 211 21.03 -8.72 -1.65
CA ASN A 211 22.26 -8.84 -2.42
C ASN A 211 23.41 -8.41 -1.54
N ALA A 212 24.38 -9.31 -1.34
CA ALA A 212 25.54 -9.01 -0.50
C ALA A 212 26.24 -7.75 -1.03
N ASN A 213 26.43 -6.78 -0.15
CA ASN A 213 27.22 -5.62 -0.49
C ASN A 213 28.70 -5.99 -0.34
N GLU A 214 29.40 -6.07 -1.48
CA GLU A 214 30.85 -6.35 -1.56
C GLU A 214 31.70 -5.10 -1.26
N ASP A 215 31.18 -4.04 -0.64
CA ASP A 215 31.93 -2.83 -0.30
C ASP A 215 33.17 -3.08 0.61
N TRP A 216 33.30 -4.28 1.20
CA TRP A 216 34.52 -4.74 1.88
C TRP A 216 35.64 -5.15 0.90
N TYR A 217 35.32 -5.41 -0.36
CA TYR A 217 36.27 -5.67 -1.45
C TYR A 217 36.82 -4.34 -1.95
N ASP A 218 38.05 -4.01 -1.59
CA ASP A 218 38.80 -2.87 -2.13
C ASP A 218 39.60 -3.33 -3.38
N PRO A 219 39.10 -3.06 -4.61
CA PRO A 219 39.83 -3.41 -5.83
C PRO A 219 41.08 -2.56 -6.06
N GLU A 220 41.23 -1.41 -5.40
CA GLU A 220 42.36 -0.49 -5.56
C GLU A 220 43.58 -0.92 -4.72
N LEU A 221 43.38 -1.72 -3.66
CA LEU A 221 44.46 -2.30 -2.86
C LEU A 221 45.37 -3.28 -3.65
N PHE A 222 44.96 -3.71 -4.85
CA PHE A 222 45.75 -4.59 -5.72
C PHE A 222 46.56 -3.85 -6.80
N LEU A 223 46.55 -2.52 -6.84
CA LEU A 223 47.37 -1.73 -7.76
C LEU A 223 48.57 -1.10 -7.04
N THR A 224 49.55 -1.92 -6.66
CA THR A 224 51.00 -1.60 -6.73
C THR A 224 51.83 -2.78 -6.25
N THR A 225 52.18 -3.67 -7.17
CA THR A 225 53.44 -4.42 -7.06
C THR A 225 54.22 -4.19 -8.36
N GLU A 226 55.11 -3.19 -8.33
CA GLU A 226 56.30 -3.16 -9.19
C GLU A 226 57.36 -4.10 -8.61
#